data_AF-A0A9W8LRN6-F1
#
_entry.id   AF-A0A9W8LRN6-F1
#
_cell.length_a   1.000
_cell.length_b   1.000
_cell.length_c   1.000
_cell.angle_alpha   90.00
_cell.angle_beta   90.00
_cell.angle_gamma   90.00
#
_symmetry.space_group_name_H-M   'P 1'
#
loop_
_entity.id
_entity.type
_entity.pdbx_description
1 polymer ?
#
loop_
_entity_poly.entity_id
_entity_poly.type
_entity_poly.pdbx_seq_one_letter_code
_entity_poly.pdbx_strand_id
1 'polypeptide(L)'
;MAGGISEERDWKAETVKYTLGGAGLGLFVSSFQTAYSPRKSGGALDVFKKYGGTIGYMAAMGGVFAGVDAATAQIRGKDDYVNSAVAGCAAGFIAGIRKRSIPAAVGGCAFFATAMATYDYSGGFDGKMQGMTREERDEYRAGLFASEKDMK
;
A
#
# COMPACT_ATOMS: atom_id res chain seq x y z
N MET A 1 -3.89 -33.58 3.91
CA MET A 1 -4.58 -32.93 2.76
C MET A 1 -4.87 -31.49 3.16
N ALA A 2 -4.00 -30.53 2.79
CA ALA A 2 -4.23 -29.09 2.98
C ALA A 2 -3.28 -28.26 2.06
N GLY A 3 -3.08 -28.73 0.83
CA GLY A 3 -2.63 -27.86 -0.25
C GLY A 3 -3.87 -27.21 -0.84
N GLY A 4 -3.89 -25.88 -0.94
CA GLY A 4 -5.01 -25.20 -1.60
C GLY A 4 -5.36 -23.76 -1.19
N ILE A 5 -4.56 -23.07 -0.39
CA ILE A 5 -4.80 -21.62 -0.11
C ILE A 5 -3.63 -20.69 -0.47
N SER A 6 -2.44 -21.21 -0.79
CA SER A 6 -1.26 -20.38 -1.10
C SER A 6 -0.88 -20.30 -2.58
N GLU A 7 -1.47 -21.10 -3.48
CA GLU A 7 -1.04 -21.18 -4.89
C GLU A 7 -1.86 -20.28 -5.83
N GLU A 8 -3.08 -19.85 -5.46
CA GLU A 8 -3.93 -19.00 -6.33
C GLU A 8 -3.82 -17.49 -6.03
N ARG A 9 -3.30 -17.11 -4.85
CA ARG A 9 -2.81 -15.73 -4.62
C ARG A 9 -1.46 -15.62 -5.30
N ASP A 10 -1.42 -14.99 -6.47
CA ASP A 10 -0.17 -14.65 -7.14
C ASP A 10 0.54 -13.57 -6.30
N TRP A 11 1.20 -13.99 -5.21
CA TRP A 11 1.87 -13.14 -4.23
C TRP A 11 2.93 -12.27 -4.91
N LYS A 12 3.46 -12.74 -6.05
CA LYS A 12 4.33 -11.97 -6.93
C LYS A 12 3.57 -10.79 -7.54
N ALA A 13 2.38 -11.02 -8.10
CA ALA A 13 1.55 -9.95 -8.64
C ALA A 13 1.11 -8.96 -7.55
N GLU A 14 0.79 -9.43 -6.36
CA GLU A 14 0.42 -8.59 -5.22
C GLU A 14 1.62 -7.77 -4.72
N THR A 15 2.77 -8.39 -4.53
CA THR A 15 4.02 -7.72 -4.19
C THR A 15 4.42 -6.68 -5.24
N VAL A 16 4.29 -7.02 -6.52
CA VAL A 16 4.53 -6.09 -7.64
C VAL A 16 3.56 -4.92 -7.58
N LYS A 17 2.27 -5.14 -7.34
CA LYS A 17 1.27 -4.07 -7.19
C LYS A 17 1.62 -3.11 -6.05
N TYR A 18 1.91 -3.63 -4.85
CA TYR A 18 2.26 -2.79 -3.70
C TYR A 18 3.60 -2.08 -3.88
N THR A 19 4.60 -2.76 -4.46
CA THR A 19 5.91 -2.17 -4.77
C THR A 19 5.78 -1.06 -5.81
N LEU A 20 5.02 -1.28 -6.88
CA LEU A 20 4.74 -0.28 -7.91
C LEU A 20 3.91 0.88 -7.35
N GLY A 21 2.91 0.59 -6.51
CA GLY A 21 2.14 1.62 -5.80
C GLY A 21 3.04 2.50 -4.94
N GLY A 22 3.93 1.89 -4.15
CA GLY A 22 4.94 2.60 -3.37
C GLY A 22 5.91 3.41 -4.24
N ALA A 23 6.40 2.84 -5.34
CA ALA A 23 7.27 3.54 -6.29
C ALA A 23 6.56 4.73 -6.95
N GLY A 24 5.29 4.59 -7.32
CA GLY A 24 4.46 5.65 -7.90
C GLY A 24 4.24 6.80 -6.93
N LEU A 25 3.90 6.49 -5.67
CA LEU A 25 3.81 7.49 -4.59
C LEU A 25 5.15 8.19 -4.37
N GLY A 26 6.25 7.42 -4.36
CA GLY A 26 7.60 7.95 -4.26
C GLY A 26 7.94 8.89 -5.41
N LEU A 27 7.60 8.53 -6.65
CA LEU A 27 7.79 9.37 -7.84
C LEU A 27 6.97 10.65 -7.76
N PHE A 28 5.71 10.55 -7.34
CA PHE A 28 4.82 11.70 -7.16
C PHE A 28 5.41 12.70 -6.16
N VAL A 29 5.74 12.23 -4.94
CA VAL A 29 6.36 13.06 -3.89
C VAL A 29 7.68 13.66 -4.38
N SER A 30 8.50 12.87 -5.06
CA SER A 30 9.77 13.31 -5.64
C SER A 30 9.60 14.39 -6.70
N SER A 31 8.53 14.32 -7.48
CA SER A 31 8.21 15.31 -8.51
C SER A 31 7.84 16.64 -7.88
N PHE A 32 7.03 16.65 -6.83
CA PHE A 32 6.72 17.85 -6.05
C PHE A 32 7.98 18.45 -5.41
N GLN A 33 8.82 17.63 -4.79
CA GLN A 33 10.07 18.11 -4.19
C GLN A 33 11.05 18.67 -5.23
N THR A 34 11.05 18.11 -6.45
CA THR A 34 11.82 18.63 -7.57
C THR A 34 11.29 19.99 -8.04
N ALA A 35 9.96 20.16 -8.08
CA ALA A 35 9.33 21.41 -8.49
C ALA A 35 9.62 22.58 -7.53
N TYR A 36 9.62 22.31 -6.22
CA TYR A 36 9.92 23.32 -5.19
C TYR A 36 11.42 23.46 -4.86
N SER A 37 12.30 22.73 -5.54
CA SER A 37 13.73 22.81 -5.28
C SER A 37 14.31 24.14 -5.76
N PRO A 38 15.08 24.86 -4.93
CA PRO A 38 15.71 26.13 -5.32
C PRO A 38 16.82 26.01 -6.39
N ARG A 39 17.09 24.80 -6.87
CA ARG A 39 18.17 24.47 -7.83
C ARG A 39 17.55 24.17 -9.19
N LYS A 40 17.92 24.95 -10.24
CA LYS A 40 17.39 24.86 -11.62
C LYS A 40 17.15 23.40 -12.04
N SER A 41 15.91 23.09 -12.43
CA SER A 41 15.50 21.80 -12.96
C SER A 41 16.04 21.63 -14.37
N GLY A 42 17.00 20.72 -14.56
CA GLY A 42 17.68 20.50 -15.85
C GLY A 42 16.93 19.56 -16.82
N GLY A 43 15.75 19.05 -16.44
CA GLY A 43 14.92 18.15 -17.26
C GLY A 43 14.19 17.09 -16.44
N ALA A 44 13.36 16.26 -17.08
CA ALA A 44 12.54 15.23 -16.43
C ALA A 44 13.36 14.16 -15.66
N LEU A 45 14.58 13.89 -16.10
CA LEU A 45 15.50 12.95 -15.44
C LEU A 45 16.04 13.45 -14.09
N ASP A 46 15.85 14.73 -13.79
CA ASP A 46 16.36 15.36 -12.56
C ASP A 46 15.62 14.85 -11.33
N VAL A 47 14.36 14.42 -11.47
CA VAL A 47 13.57 13.78 -10.40
C VAL A 47 14.23 12.48 -9.94
N PHE A 48 14.66 11.65 -10.88
CA PHE A 48 15.34 10.38 -10.57
C PHE A 48 16.75 10.60 -10.00
N LYS A 49 17.47 11.61 -10.49
CA LYS A 49 18.83 11.91 -10.00
C LYS A 49 18.84 12.54 -8.61
N LYS A 50 17.91 13.46 -8.32
CA LYS A 50 17.82 14.16 -7.02
C LYS A 50 17.07 13.34 -5.97
N TYR A 51 16.04 12.60 -6.39
CA TYR A 51 15.10 11.93 -5.47
C TYR A 51 14.92 10.43 -5.74
N GLY A 52 15.78 9.80 -6.55
CA GLY A 52 15.76 8.35 -6.77
C GLY A 52 15.84 7.55 -5.47
N GLY A 53 16.53 8.07 -4.44
CA GLY A 53 16.55 7.47 -3.11
C GLY A 53 15.20 7.49 -2.37
N THR A 54 14.36 8.49 -2.62
CA THR A 54 12.99 8.57 -2.06
C THR A 54 12.05 7.60 -2.77
N ILE A 55 12.17 7.50 -4.10
CA ILE A 55 11.41 6.53 -4.91
C ILE A 55 11.73 5.09 -4.47
N GLY A 56 13.02 4.75 -4.41
CA GLY A 56 13.47 3.43 -3.97
C GLY A 56 13.08 3.13 -2.52
N TYR A 57 13.11 4.13 -1.64
CA TYR A 57 12.69 3.97 -0.26
C TYR A 57 11.18 3.65 -0.14
N MET A 58 10.32 4.37 -0.87
CA MET A 58 8.87 4.09 -0.85
C MET A 58 8.53 2.76 -1.54
N ALA A 59 9.25 2.41 -2.61
CA ALA A 59 9.15 1.09 -3.23
C ALA A 59 9.54 -0.04 -2.25
N ALA A 60 10.63 0.14 -1.51
CA ALA A 60 11.07 -0.82 -0.49
C ALA A 60 10.04 -0.98 0.63
N MET A 61 9.41 0.10 1.09
CA MET A 61 8.31 0.02 2.05
C MET A 61 7.14 -0.81 1.52
N GLY A 62 6.71 -0.58 0.27
CA GLY A 62 5.64 -1.36 -0.36
C GLY A 62 5.98 -2.84 -0.56
N GLY A 63 7.23 -3.14 -0.93
CA GLY A 63 7.70 -4.52 -1.06
C GLY A 63 7.81 -5.25 0.27
N VAL A 64 8.33 -4.60 1.32
CA VAL A 64 8.40 -5.18 2.67
C VAL A 64 7.00 -5.41 3.24
N PHE A 65 6.07 -4.47 3.03
CA PHE A 65 4.69 -4.65 3.42
C PHE A 65 4.11 -5.94 2.83
N ALA A 66 4.11 -6.08 1.50
CA ALA A 66 3.53 -7.23 0.84
C ALA A 66 4.22 -8.55 1.20
N GLY A 67 5.54 -8.55 1.35
CA GLY A 67 6.29 -9.74 1.76
C GLY A 67 5.99 -10.18 3.18
N VAL A 68 5.88 -9.24 4.12
CA VAL A 68 5.54 -9.54 5.52
C VAL A 68 4.09 -9.97 5.64
N ASP A 69 3.18 -9.31 4.93
CA ASP A 69 1.76 -9.66 4.90
C ASP A 69 1.56 -11.12 4.45
N ALA A 70 2.12 -11.47 3.27
CA ALA A 70 2.08 -12.84 2.74
C ALA A 70 2.73 -13.86 3.68
N ALA A 71 3.86 -13.53 4.30
CA ALA A 71 4.52 -14.42 5.26
C ALA A 71 3.67 -14.64 6.52
N THR A 72 3.06 -13.58 7.06
CA THR A 72 2.21 -13.67 8.25
C THR A 72 0.90 -14.42 7.98
N ALA A 73 0.29 -14.20 6.82
CA ALA A 73 -0.87 -14.95 6.37
C ALA A 73 -0.57 -16.45 6.25
N GLN A 74 0.60 -16.81 5.70
CA GLN A 74 1.04 -18.20 5.58
C GLN A 74 1.29 -18.87 6.93
N ILE A 75 1.93 -18.16 7.88
CA ILE A 75 2.22 -18.70 9.22
C ILE A 75 0.94 -18.87 10.04
N ARG A 76 -0.02 -17.94 9.91
CA ARG A 76 -1.26 -17.93 10.70
C ARG A 76 -2.40 -18.72 10.06
N GLY A 77 -2.32 -18.99 8.75
CA GLY A 77 -3.38 -19.63 7.98
C GLY A 77 -4.68 -18.83 7.97
N LYS A 78 -4.61 -17.51 8.20
CA LYS A 78 -5.76 -16.60 8.29
C LYS A 78 -5.39 -15.31 7.57
N ASP A 79 -6.32 -14.77 6.79
CA ASP A 79 -6.18 -13.46 6.15
C ASP A 79 -7.05 -12.45 6.90
N ASP A 80 -6.45 -11.67 7.79
CA ASP A 80 -7.14 -10.70 8.64
C ASP A 80 -6.31 -9.41 8.82
N TYR A 81 -6.97 -8.38 9.35
CA TYR A 81 -6.37 -7.06 9.61
C TYR A 81 -5.11 -7.10 10.48
N VAL A 82 -4.86 -8.20 11.20
CA VAL A 82 -3.66 -8.38 12.02
C VAL A 82 -2.43 -8.64 11.14
N ASN A 83 -2.57 -9.32 10.00
CA ASN A 83 -1.48 -9.47 9.03
C ASN A 83 -1.06 -8.10 8.48
N SER A 84 -2.04 -7.32 8.03
CA SER A 84 -1.86 -5.95 7.54
C SER A 84 -1.29 -5.02 8.61
N ALA A 85 -1.64 -5.22 9.89
CA ALA A 85 -1.06 -4.47 11.01
C ALA A 85 0.44 -4.76 11.18
N VAL A 86 0.82 -6.04 11.17
CA VAL A 86 2.22 -6.48 11.33
C VAL A 86 3.06 -6.06 10.13
N ALA A 87 2.54 -6.23 8.92
CA ALA A 87 3.14 -5.75 7.69
C ALA A 87 3.30 -4.22 7.70
N GLY A 88 2.27 -3.50 8.13
CA GLY A 88 2.28 -2.05 8.30
C GLY A 88 3.34 -1.58 9.29
N CYS A 89 3.46 -2.24 10.45
CA CYS A 89 4.52 -1.96 11.41
C CYS A 89 5.91 -2.16 10.79
N ALA A 90 6.14 -3.29 10.11
CA ALA A 90 7.43 -3.61 9.51
C ALA A 90 7.83 -2.59 8.42
N ALA A 91 6.89 -2.21 7.55
CA ALA A 91 7.09 -1.17 6.56
C ALA A 91 7.35 0.20 7.21
N GLY A 92 6.56 0.57 8.22
CA GLY A 92 6.70 1.82 8.97
C GLY A 92 8.01 1.94 9.75
N PHE A 93 8.57 0.83 10.20
CA PHE A 93 9.86 0.78 10.90
C PHE A 93 11.02 1.22 9.99
N ILE A 94 10.93 0.99 8.68
CA ILE A 94 11.94 1.43 7.69
C ILE A 94 12.11 2.96 7.72
N ALA A 95 11.05 3.71 8.08
CA ALA A 95 11.14 5.16 8.27
C ALA A 95 12.08 5.55 9.41
N GLY A 96 12.07 4.78 10.49
CA GLY A 96 13.01 4.92 11.59
C GLY A 96 14.44 4.55 11.22
N ILE A 97 14.62 3.49 10.43
CA ILE A 97 15.94 3.08 9.91
C ILE A 97 16.53 4.20 9.05
N ARG A 98 15.76 4.77 8.13
CA ARG A 98 16.23 5.86 7.26
C ARG A 98 16.57 7.13 8.05
N LYS A 99 15.80 7.45 9.08
CA LYS A 99 16.07 8.59 9.98
C LYS A 99 17.07 8.28 11.10
N ARG A 100 17.55 7.03 11.21
CA ARG A 100 18.41 6.53 12.30
C ARG A 100 17.89 6.92 13.68
N SER A 101 16.59 6.75 13.90
CA SER A 101 15.91 7.23 15.10
C SER A 101 14.91 6.20 15.61
N ILE A 102 15.13 5.74 16.86
CA ILE A 102 14.25 4.82 17.57
C ILE A 102 12.83 5.40 17.74
N PRO A 103 12.62 6.65 18.22
CA PRO A 103 11.27 7.19 18.34
C PRO A 103 10.57 7.33 16.97
N ALA A 104 11.31 7.62 15.90
CA ALA A 104 10.75 7.61 14.55
C ALA A 104 10.38 6.20 14.08
N ALA A 105 11.13 5.18 14.50
CA ALA A 105 10.83 3.77 14.19
C ALA A 105 9.56 3.30 14.90
N VAL A 106 9.45 3.57 16.20
CA VAL A 106 8.28 3.21 17.01
C VAL A 106 7.05 3.98 16.54
N GLY A 107 7.17 5.30 16.33
CA GLY A 107 6.09 6.12 15.81
C GLY A 107 5.64 5.70 14.41
N GLY A 108 6.59 5.40 13.52
CA GLY A 108 6.31 4.86 12.19
C GLY A 108 5.59 3.52 12.25
N CYS A 109 6.09 2.58 13.06
CA CYS A 109 5.44 1.29 13.25
C CYS A 109 3.99 1.47 13.76
N ALA A 110 3.78 2.22 14.84
CA ALA A 110 2.45 2.42 15.41
C ALA A 110 1.48 3.09 14.42
N PHE A 111 1.95 4.11 13.71
CA PHE A 111 1.16 4.83 12.72
C PHE A 111 0.74 3.92 11.56
N PHE A 112 1.71 3.26 10.91
CA PHE A 112 1.40 2.42 9.75
C PHE A 112 0.68 1.13 10.13
N ALA A 113 0.97 0.54 11.29
CA ALA A 113 0.23 -0.61 11.81
C ALA A 113 -1.25 -0.26 12.00
N THR A 114 -1.53 0.86 12.68
CA THR A 114 -2.91 1.30 12.92
C THR A 114 -3.60 1.64 11.61
N ALA A 115 -2.95 2.41 10.73
CA ALA A 115 -3.52 2.83 9.45
C ALA A 115 -3.89 1.62 8.57
N MET A 116 -2.96 0.66 8.41
CA MET A 116 -3.20 -0.53 7.58
C MET A 116 -4.19 -1.49 8.23
N ALA A 117 -4.13 -1.66 9.55
CA ALA A 117 -5.14 -2.44 10.27
C ALA A 117 -6.53 -1.86 10.08
N THR A 118 -6.69 -0.54 10.20
CA THR A 118 -8.00 0.12 10.00
C THR A 118 -8.46 0.05 8.55
N TYR A 119 -7.54 0.19 7.59
CA TYR A 119 -7.85 0.09 6.16
C TYR A 119 -8.39 -1.30 5.83
N ASP A 120 -7.68 -2.35 6.24
CA ASP A 120 -8.09 -3.72 5.97
C ASP A 120 -9.34 -4.12 6.76
N TYR A 121 -9.44 -3.69 8.01
CA TYR A 121 -10.66 -3.84 8.82
C TYR A 121 -11.89 -3.18 8.18
N SER A 122 -11.71 -2.08 7.45
CA SER A 122 -12.80 -1.39 6.74
C SER A 122 -13.18 -2.02 5.39
N GLY A 123 -12.48 -3.06 4.94
CA GLY A 123 -12.67 -3.68 3.62
C GLY A 123 -11.94 -2.95 2.48
N GLY A 124 -10.95 -2.13 2.82
CA GLY A 124 -10.16 -1.34 1.87
C GLY A 124 -10.98 -0.39 0.99
N PHE A 125 -10.50 -0.11 -0.22
CA PHE A 125 -11.19 0.78 -1.16
C PHE A 125 -12.47 0.18 -1.78
N ASP A 126 -12.64 -1.14 -1.73
CA ASP A 126 -13.85 -1.80 -2.25
C ASP A 126 -14.96 -1.89 -1.18
N GLY A 127 -14.64 -1.79 0.12
CA GLY A 127 -15.61 -1.84 1.20
C GLY A 127 -16.50 -3.11 1.12
N LYS A 128 -17.82 -2.92 1.03
CA LYS A 128 -18.79 -4.03 0.84
C LYS A 128 -18.69 -4.74 -0.52
N MET A 129 -17.90 -4.21 -1.46
CA MET A 129 -17.71 -4.80 -2.80
C MET A 129 -16.59 -5.83 -2.87
N GLN A 130 -15.86 -6.05 -1.76
CA GLN A 130 -14.88 -7.13 -1.68
C GLN A 130 -15.58 -8.50 -1.82
N GLY A 131 -15.24 -9.23 -2.88
CA GLY A 131 -15.76 -10.57 -3.15
C GLY A 131 -16.99 -10.63 -4.06
N MET A 132 -17.56 -9.48 -4.47
CA MET A 132 -18.61 -9.47 -5.50
C MET A 132 -18.02 -9.77 -6.87
N THR A 133 -18.73 -10.58 -7.66
CA THR A 133 -18.35 -10.78 -9.06
C THR A 133 -18.45 -9.47 -9.85
N ARG A 134 -17.73 -9.36 -10.97
CA ARG A 134 -17.70 -8.11 -11.78
C ARG A 134 -19.10 -7.65 -12.16
N GLU A 135 -20.00 -8.58 -12.43
CA GLU A 135 -21.39 -8.33 -12.78
C GLU A 135 -22.19 -7.77 -11.59
N GLU A 136 -22.15 -8.43 -10.42
CA GLU A 136 -22.82 -7.96 -9.19
C GLU A 136 -22.31 -6.58 -8.73
N ARG A 137 -21.02 -6.32 -8.91
CA ARG A 137 -20.41 -5.03 -8.58
C ARG A 137 -20.93 -3.90 -9.48
N ASP A 138 -21.08 -4.17 -10.78
CA ASP A 138 -21.56 -3.20 -11.74
C ASP A 138 -23.06 -2.92 -11.52
N GLU A 139 -23.82 -3.92 -11.09
CA GLU A 139 -25.24 -3.78 -10.72
C GLU A 139 -25.43 -3.00 -9.40
N TYR A 140 -24.65 -3.31 -8.36
CA TYR A 140 -24.65 -2.55 -7.10
C TYR A 140 -24.28 -1.08 -7.33
N ARG A 141 -23.29 -0.86 -8.21
CA ARG A 141 -22.84 0.48 -8.60
C ARG A 141 -23.92 1.21 -9.43
N ALA A 142 -24.61 0.54 -10.34
CA ALA A 142 -25.73 1.11 -11.08
C ALA A 142 -26.90 1.47 -10.16
N GLY A 143 -27.22 0.63 -9.17
CA GLY A 143 -28.25 0.90 -8.17
C GLY A 143 -27.93 2.12 -7.28
N LEU A 144 -26.67 2.27 -6.86
CA LEU A 144 -26.20 3.45 -6.12
C LEU A 144 -26.36 4.74 -6.94
N PHE A 145 -25.97 4.72 -8.23
CA PHE A 145 -26.02 5.92 -9.07
C PHE A 145 -27.42 6.24 -9.63
N ALA A 146 -28.31 5.25 -9.76
CA ALA A 146 -29.72 5.48 -10.09
C ALA A 146 -30.42 6.21 -8.94
N SER A 147 -30.21 5.76 -7.69
CA SER A 147 -30.82 6.37 -6.51
C SER A 147 -30.38 7.82 -6.25
N GLU A 148 -29.19 8.24 -6.71
CA GLU A 148 -28.70 9.62 -6.57
C GLU A 148 -29.22 10.57 -7.67
N LYS A 149 -29.56 10.05 -8.87
CA LYS A 149 -30.14 10.86 -9.94
C LYS A 149 -31.61 11.18 -9.73
N ASP A 150 -32.35 10.33 -9.03
CA ASP A 150 -33.76 10.55 -8.71
C ASP A 150 -33.97 11.49 -7.49
N MET A 151 -32.89 11.92 -6.84
CA MET A 151 -32.91 12.81 -5.67
C MET A 151 -32.56 14.28 -6.01
N LYS A 152 -32.34 14.61 -7.28
CA LYS A 152 -32.21 15.99 -7.79
C LYS A 152 -33.39 16.35 -8.67
#